data_AF-A0A9E7L222-F1
#
_entry.id   AF-A0A9E7L222-F1
#
_cell.length_a   1.000
_cell.length_b   1.000
_cell.length_c   1.000
_cell.angle_alpha   90.00
_cell.angle_beta   90.00
_cell.angle_gamma   90.00
#
_symmetry.space_group_name_H-M   'P 1'
#
loop_
_entity.id
_entity.type
_entity.pdbx_description
1 polymer ?
#
loop_
_entity_poly.entity_id
_entity_poly.type
_entity_poly.pdbx_seq_one_letter_code
_entity_poly.pdbx_strand_id
1 'polypeptide(L)'
;MFRVLHVVVCKVLEIFPLIEAARPRSKSGIQALCSLHVALEKAKCLLQHCSECSKLYLAITGDSIVTKFEKAKCVLQESLRHVEEIVPEPIRCQIIAIVGGLEETVFELDQSEKQAGEKVISLLQKEGRFKNNLNDSEELELFHQAASRLGIASSRAALMERRALKKLIERARAQDDKRKESIVSYLYHLMRKYSKLFRNEHADDTDSQGSTPRSPTIQGFEDDSGPCKNNHTCERQLTKPHSFNFKQNGRNSGNMPVPPEEFICPISLQLMFDPVIVSSGQTSNASASRNGLMMAIVPVRKPSSSYPICA
;
A
#
# COMPACT_ATOMS: atom_id res chain seq x y z
N MET A 1 9.78 9.37 -14.03
CA MET A 1 8.63 8.55 -14.50
C MET A 1 7.62 8.19 -13.41
N PHE A 2 7.93 7.22 -12.52
CA PHE A 2 6.98 6.57 -11.59
C PHE A 2 5.93 7.50 -10.95
N ARG A 3 6.40 8.58 -10.29
CA ARG A 3 5.54 9.53 -9.56
C ARG A 3 4.48 10.19 -10.44
N VAL A 4 4.80 10.49 -11.70
CA VAL A 4 3.90 11.21 -12.61
C VAL A 4 2.75 10.29 -13.03
N LEU A 5 3.06 9.07 -13.50
CA LEU A 5 2.01 8.08 -13.83
C LEU A 5 1.17 7.72 -12.59
N HIS A 6 1.77 7.61 -11.40
CA HIS A 6 1.05 7.38 -10.17
C HIS A 6 0.04 8.50 -9.86
N VAL A 7 0.45 9.77 -9.93
CA VAL A 7 -0.44 10.92 -9.72
C VAL A 7 -1.58 10.94 -10.72
N VAL A 8 -1.32 10.63 -12.00
CA VAL A 8 -2.36 10.50 -13.02
C VAL A 8 -3.35 9.38 -12.67
N VAL A 9 -2.85 8.18 -12.34
CA VAL A 9 -3.70 7.04 -11.99
C VAL A 9 -4.57 7.36 -10.78
N CYS A 10 -4.04 8.03 -9.75
CA CYS A 10 -4.85 8.52 -8.62
C CYS A 10 -5.97 9.48 -9.06
N LYS A 11 -5.65 10.53 -9.82
CA LYS A 11 -6.64 11.50 -10.33
C LYS A 11 -7.74 10.84 -11.16
N VAL A 12 -7.39 9.88 -12.01
CA VAL A 12 -8.40 9.17 -12.81
C VAL A 12 -9.28 8.28 -11.91
N LEU A 13 -8.72 7.63 -10.88
CA LEU A 13 -9.50 6.84 -9.92
C LEU A 13 -10.44 7.70 -9.06
N GLU A 14 -10.07 8.94 -8.76
CA GLU A 14 -10.94 9.90 -8.05
C GLU A 14 -12.17 10.27 -8.87
N ILE A 15 -12.04 10.47 -10.19
CA ILE A 15 -13.17 10.79 -11.08
C ILE A 15 -13.92 9.55 -11.59
N PHE A 16 -13.35 8.35 -11.50
CA PHE A 16 -13.93 7.12 -12.05
C PHE A 16 -15.37 6.82 -11.54
N PRO A 17 -15.70 6.96 -10.24
CA PRO A 17 -17.08 6.79 -9.76
C PRO A 17 -18.06 7.82 -10.33
N LEU A 18 -17.61 9.04 -10.64
CA LEU A 18 -18.44 10.08 -11.25
C LEU A 18 -18.73 9.76 -12.72
N ILE A 19 -17.73 9.22 -13.41
CA ILE A 19 -17.85 8.69 -14.78
C ILE A 19 -18.85 7.53 -14.83
N GLU A 20 -18.77 6.58 -13.90
CA GLU A 20 -19.73 5.47 -13.80
C GLU A 20 -21.15 5.96 -13.45
N ALA A 21 -21.27 6.94 -12.55
CA ALA A 21 -22.54 7.53 -12.15
C ALA A 21 -23.27 8.24 -13.31
N ALA A 22 -22.54 8.74 -14.31
CA ALA A 22 -23.12 9.28 -15.55
C ALA A 22 -23.88 8.21 -16.37
N ARG A 23 -23.68 6.91 -16.08
CA ARG A 23 -24.34 5.75 -16.71
C ARG A 23 -24.40 5.87 -18.24
N PRO A 24 -23.27 5.73 -18.97
CA PRO A 24 -23.32 5.67 -20.42
C PRO A 24 -24.10 4.45 -20.90
N ARG A 25 -25.38 4.65 -21.27
CA ARG A 25 -26.33 3.57 -21.62
C ARG A 25 -26.16 3.06 -23.06
N SER A 26 -25.16 3.54 -23.80
CA SER A 26 -24.85 3.11 -25.17
C SER A 26 -23.80 2.01 -25.18
N LYS A 27 -23.84 1.12 -26.19
CA LYS A 27 -22.83 0.08 -26.38
C LYS A 27 -21.40 0.65 -26.48
N SER A 28 -21.25 1.75 -27.20
CA SER A 28 -19.98 2.50 -27.33
C SER A 28 -19.50 3.04 -25.98
N GLY A 29 -20.37 3.67 -25.19
CA GLY A 29 -19.98 4.22 -23.90
C GLY A 29 -19.63 3.16 -22.85
N ILE A 30 -20.35 2.03 -22.82
CA ILE A 30 -19.96 0.87 -22.00
C ILE A 30 -18.58 0.35 -22.42
N GLN A 31 -18.32 0.25 -23.73
CA GLN A 31 -17.02 -0.18 -24.25
C GLN A 31 -15.90 0.80 -23.86
N ALA A 32 -16.14 2.11 -23.89
CA ALA A 32 -15.20 3.14 -23.45
C ALA A 32 -14.85 3.00 -21.95
N LEU A 33 -15.86 2.81 -21.07
CA LEU A 33 -15.63 2.57 -19.65
C LEU A 33 -14.81 1.29 -19.38
N CYS A 34 -15.17 0.18 -20.04
CA CYS A 34 -14.41 -1.07 -19.93
C CYS A 34 -12.95 -0.88 -20.40
N SER A 35 -12.73 -0.08 -21.43
CA SER A 35 -11.40 0.21 -21.97
C SER A 35 -10.57 1.04 -20.99
N LEU A 36 -11.18 2.07 -20.38
CA LEU A 36 -10.55 2.89 -19.33
C LEU A 36 -10.23 2.06 -18.08
N HIS A 37 -11.15 1.21 -17.63
CA HIS A 37 -10.92 0.31 -16.49
C HIS A 37 -9.72 -0.62 -16.74
N VAL A 38 -9.66 -1.27 -17.91
CA VAL A 38 -8.54 -2.14 -18.29
C VAL A 38 -7.23 -1.36 -18.44
N ALA A 39 -7.27 -0.12 -18.91
CA ALA A 39 -6.11 0.77 -18.97
C ALA A 39 -5.56 1.10 -17.57
N LEU A 40 -6.45 1.44 -16.63
CA LEU A 40 -6.12 1.72 -15.23
C LEU A 40 -5.53 0.51 -14.52
N GLU A 41 -6.14 -0.67 -14.65
CA GLU A 41 -5.60 -1.89 -14.02
C GLU A 41 -4.22 -2.27 -14.59
N LYS A 42 -3.99 -2.10 -15.90
CA LYS A 42 -2.65 -2.27 -16.49
C LYS A 42 -1.63 -1.26 -15.94
N ALA A 43 -2.03 0.01 -15.79
CA ALA A 43 -1.16 1.04 -15.23
C ALA A 43 -0.85 0.78 -13.74
N LYS A 44 -1.85 0.39 -12.94
CA LYS A 44 -1.67 -0.07 -11.55
C LYS A 44 -0.72 -1.25 -11.45
N CYS A 45 -0.88 -2.27 -12.31
CA CYS A 45 0.00 -3.44 -12.34
C CYS A 45 1.45 -3.07 -12.66
N LEU A 46 1.66 -2.11 -13.58
CA LEU A 46 2.98 -1.59 -13.92
C LEU A 46 3.62 -0.81 -12.76
N LEU A 47 2.85 0.03 -12.07
CA LEU A 47 3.29 0.74 -10.86
C LEU A 47 3.62 -0.25 -9.73
N GLN A 48 2.74 -1.22 -9.46
CA GLN A 48 2.97 -2.25 -8.44
C GLN A 48 4.25 -3.03 -8.75
N HIS A 49 4.44 -3.45 -10.01
CA HIS A 49 5.67 -4.11 -10.45
C HIS A 49 6.91 -3.27 -10.13
N CYS A 50 6.93 -1.98 -10.48
CA CYS A 50 8.07 -1.11 -10.22
C CYS A 50 8.29 -0.83 -8.72
N SER A 51 7.24 -0.86 -7.89
CA SER A 51 7.35 -0.67 -6.44
C SER A 51 7.93 -1.89 -5.69
N GLU A 52 7.70 -3.09 -6.21
CA GLU A 52 8.14 -4.36 -5.59
C GLU A 52 9.42 -4.94 -6.18
N CYS A 53 9.81 -4.50 -7.38
CA CYS A 53 10.96 -5.04 -8.08
C CYS A 53 12.28 -4.54 -7.48
N SER A 54 13.36 -5.27 -7.74
CA SER A 54 14.72 -4.87 -7.40
C SER A 54 15.12 -3.62 -8.18
N LYS A 55 15.66 -2.62 -7.48
CA LYS A 55 16.21 -1.42 -8.13
C LYS A 55 17.35 -1.74 -9.09
N LEU A 56 18.24 -2.69 -8.71
CA LEU A 56 19.32 -3.17 -9.57
C LEU A 56 18.77 -3.78 -10.87
N TYR A 57 17.69 -4.57 -10.77
CA TYR A 57 17.04 -5.16 -11.95
C TYR A 57 16.29 -4.12 -12.80
N LEU A 58 15.62 -3.16 -12.17
CA LEU A 58 14.95 -2.05 -12.88
C LEU A 58 15.97 -1.19 -13.64
N ALA A 59 17.14 -0.90 -13.05
CA ALA A 59 18.19 -0.12 -13.69
C ALA A 59 18.70 -0.76 -14.99
N ILE A 60 18.93 -2.08 -14.99
CA ILE A 60 19.38 -2.82 -16.20
C ILE A 60 18.25 -3.13 -17.19
N THR A 61 16.98 -2.91 -16.81
CA THR A 61 15.82 -3.07 -17.70
C THR A 61 15.12 -1.74 -18.00
N GLY A 62 15.77 -0.62 -17.70
CA GLY A 62 15.19 0.71 -17.67
C GLY A 62 14.43 1.08 -18.96
N ASP A 63 15.05 0.91 -20.12
CA ASP A 63 14.43 1.28 -21.41
C ASP A 63 13.17 0.45 -21.72
N SER A 64 13.15 -0.82 -21.29
CA SER A 64 11.94 -1.67 -21.37
C SER A 64 10.84 -1.19 -20.42
N ILE A 65 11.20 -0.64 -19.26
CA ILE A 65 10.25 -0.01 -18.34
C ILE A 65 9.75 1.32 -18.91
N VAL A 66 10.61 2.20 -19.42
CA VAL A 66 10.23 3.44 -20.14
C VAL A 66 9.19 3.14 -21.21
N THR A 67 9.47 2.17 -22.08
CA THR A 67 8.57 1.74 -23.18
C THR A 67 7.20 1.28 -22.66
N LYS A 68 7.15 0.61 -21.50
CA LYS A 68 5.89 0.20 -20.85
C LYS A 68 5.15 1.39 -20.26
N PHE A 69 5.86 2.38 -19.71
CA PHE A 69 5.28 3.61 -19.17
C PHE A 69 4.66 4.45 -20.28
N GLU A 70 5.36 4.67 -21.40
CA GLU A 70 4.82 5.37 -22.57
C GLU A 70 3.60 4.63 -23.15
N LYS A 71 3.68 3.29 -23.31
CA LYS A 71 2.52 2.51 -23.74
C LYS A 71 1.32 2.62 -22.78
N ALA A 72 1.57 2.68 -21.46
CA ALA A 72 0.51 2.89 -20.48
C ALA A 72 -0.09 4.30 -20.56
N LYS A 73 0.73 5.33 -20.78
CA LYS A 73 0.27 6.71 -21.06
C LYS A 73 -0.62 6.74 -22.30
N CYS A 74 -0.17 6.23 -23.45
CA CYS A 74 -0.96 6.28 -24.69
C CYS A 74 -2.34 5.61 -24.54
N VAL A 75 -2.38 4.42 -23.92
CA VAL A 75 -3.64 3.67 -23.71
C VAL A 75 -4.56 4.38 -22.69
N LEU A 76 -4.00 5.02 -21.66
CA LEU A 76 -4.79 5.86 -20.74
C LEU A 76 -5.34 7.11 -21.43
N GLN A 77 -4.55 7.82 -22.22
CA GLN A 77 -4.98 9.01 -22.98
C GLN A 77 -6.10 8.66 -23.97
N GLU A 78 -5.90 7.60 -24.75
CA GLU A 78 -6.87 7.13 -25.73
C GLU A 78 -8.19 6.72 -25.05
N SER A 79 -8.13 5.93 -23.98
CA SER A 79 -9.35 5.53 -23.25
C SER A 79 -10.05 6.69 -22.55
N LEU A 80 -9.30 7.67 -22.02
CA LEU A 80 -9.86 8.89 -21.45
C LEU A 80 -10.58 9.76 -22.50
N ARG A 81 -9.99 9.94 -23.70
CA ARG A 81 -10.63 10.68 -24.82
C ARG A 81 -11.94 10.02 -25.26
N HIS A 82 -12.02 8.69 -25.33
CA HIS A 82 -13.29 8.01 -25.61
C HIS A 82 -14.34 8.19 -24.50
N VAL A 83 -13.91 8.41 -23.25
CA VAL A 83 -14.80 8.69 -22.12
C VAL A 83 -15.18 10.18 -22.04
N GLU A 84 -14.36 11.09 -22.57
CA GLU A 84 -14.66 12.51 -22.68
C GLU A 84 -15.98 12.78 -23.43
N GLU A 85 -16.21 12.08 -24.53
CA GLU A 85 -17.41 12.24 -25.37
C GLU A 85 -18.72 11.92 -24.63
N ILE A 86 -18.70 10.91 -23.74
CA ILE A 86 -19.89 10.33 -23.10
C ILE A 86 -20.25 10.94 -21.73
N VAL A 87 -19.41 11.82 -21.17
CA VAL A 87 -19.62 12.39 -19.84
C VAL A 87 -20.21 13.81 -19.85
N PRO A 88 -20.92 14.22 -18.78
CA PRO A 88 -21.31 15.60 -18.55
C PRO A 88 -20.11 16.56 -18.43
N GLU A 89 -20.34 17.82 -18.81
CA GLU A 89 -19.33 18.87 -18.88
C GLU A 89 -18.39 19.03 -17.67
N PRO A 90 -18.85 19.03 -16.39
CA PRO A 90 -17.93 19.19 -15.26
C PRO A 90 -16.94 18.01 -15.10
N ILE A 91 -17.25 16.84 -15.65
CA ILE A 91 -16.34 15.69 -15.71
C ILE A 91 -15.46 15.79 -16.97
N ARG A 92 -16.04 16.22 -18.10
CA ARG A 92 -15.33 16.48 -19.37
C ARG A 92 -14.12 17.40 -19.15
N CYS A 93 -14.30 18.54 -18.49
CA CYS A 93 -13.19 19.48 -18.22
C CYS A 93 -12.06 18.85 -17.38
N GLN A 94 -12.39 17.98 -16.43
CA GLN A 94 -11.40 17.26 -15.62
C GLN A 94 -10.63 16.23 -16.44
N ILE A 95 -11.33 15.49 -17.32
CA ILE A 95 -10.70 14.54 -18.26
C ILE A 95 -9.74 15.27 -19.19
N ILE A 96 -10.17 16.38 -19.81
CA ILE A 96 -9.34 17.21 -20.70
C ILE A 96 -8.06 17.66 -19.98
N ALA A 97 -8.18 18.15 -18.73
CA ALA A 97 -7.02 18.58 -17.94
C ALA A 97 -6.05 17.42 -17.61
N ILE A 98 -6.55 16.20 -17.37
CA ILE A 98 -5.70 15.01 -17.15
C ILE A 98 -5.04 14.58 -18.46
N VAL A 99 -5.77 14.58 -19.58
CA VAL A 99 -5.27 14.19 -20.90
C VAL A 99 -4.18 15.16 -21.38
N GLY A 100 -4.38 16.48 -21.25
CA GLY A 100 -3.37 17.48 -21.59
C GLY A 100 -2.08 17.33 -20.76
N GLY A 101 -2.20 17.17 -19.44
CA GLY A 101 -1.04 16.92 -18.58
C GLY A 101 -0.31 15.60 -18.88
N LEU A 102 -1.03 14.59 -19.38
CA LEU A 102 -0.42 13.37 -19.91
C LEU A 102 0.31 13.62 -21.23
N GLU A 103 -0.21 14.46 -22.13
CA GLU A 103 0.43 14.77 -23.43
C GLU A 103 1.80 15.40 -23.24
N GLU A 104 1.89 16.41 -22.37
CA GLU A 104 3.12 17.14 -22.02
C GLU A 104 4.16 16.26 -21.28
N THR A 105 3.74 15.17 -20.63
CA THR A 105 4.65 14.29 -19.87
C THR A 105 5.50 13.41 -20.79
N VAL A 106 6.83 13.59 -20.80
CA VAL A 106 7.77 12.63 -21.41
C VAL A 106 8.35 11.71 -20.33
N PHE A 107 8.37 10.40 -20.56
CA PHE A 107 8.97 9.44 -19.63
C PHE A 107 10.42 9.10 -19.98
N GLU A 108 11.34 9.53 -19.11
CA GLU A 108 12.76 9.21 -19.23
C GLU A 108 13.34 8.68 -17.90
N LEU A 109 14.34 7.80 -17.98
CA LEU A 109 15.23 7.44 -16.87
C LEU A 109 16.13 8.62 -16.52
N ASP A 110 16.41 8.81 -15.24
CA ASP A 110 17.40 9.80 -14.84
C ASP A 110 18.84 9.34 -15.20
N GLN A 111 19.77 10.29 -15.30
CA GLN A 111 21.13 10.00 -15.72
C GLN A 111 21.92 9.15 -14.70
N SER A 112 21.50 9.13 -13.42
CA SER A 112 22.10 8.30 -12.39
C SER A 112 21.60 6.85 -12.49
N GLU A 113 20.30 6.65 -12.74
CA GLU A 113 19.68 5.35 -13.05
C GLU A 113 20.34 4.71 -14.27
N LYS A 114 20.49 5.47 -15.38
CA LYS A 114 21.20 5.00 -16.60
C LYS A 114 22.63 4.56 -16.28
N GLN A 115 23.42 5.41 -15.62
CA GLN A 115 24.81 5.11 -15.24
C GLN A 115 24.95 3.97 -14.22
N ALA A 116 23.93 3.72 -13.39
CA ALA A 116 23.90 2.55 -12.52
C ALA A 116 23.60 1.27 -13.31
N GLY A 117 22.65 1.32 -14.25
CA GLY A 117 22.32 0.24 -15.16
C GLY A 117 23.53 -0.21 -15.99
N GLU A 118 24.23 0.74 -16.62
CA GLU A 118 25.47 0.49 -17.39
C GLU A 118 26.53 -0.28 -16.58
N LYS A 119 26.73 0.11 -15.31
CA LYS A 119 27.73 -0.54 -14.43
C LYS A 119 27.33 -1.96 -14.08
N VAL A 120 26.06 -2.20 -13.74
CA VAL A 120 25.55 -3.54 -13.46
C VAL A 120 25.56 -4.42 -14.72
N ILE A 121 25.28 -3.86 -15.90
CA ILE A 121 25.44 -4.55 -17.18
C ILE A 121 26.92 -4.91 -17.44
N SER A 122 27.86 -4.01 -17.11
CA SER A 122 29.29 -4.30 -17.26
C SER A 122 29.75 -5.47 -16.37
N LEU A 123 29.18 -5.62 -15.17
CA LEU A 123 29.42 -6.76 -14.29
C LEU A 123 28.89 -8.07 -14.89
N LEU A 124 27.61 -8.08 -15.29
CA LEU A 124 26.97 -9.22 -15.95
C LEU A 124 27.73 -9.69 -17.21
N GLN A 125 28.24 -8.76 -18.02
CA GLN A 125 29.00 -9.08 -19.23
C GLN A 125 30.42 -9.61 -18.96
N LYS A 126 31.02 -9.28 -17.80
CA LYS A 126 32.34 -9.78 -17.40
C LYS A 126 32.22 -11.20 -16.83
N GLU A 127 31.22 -11.46 -15.98
CA GLU A 127 30.92 -12.81 -15.46
C GLU A 127 30.72 -13.82 -16.60
N GLY A 128 29.91 -13.46 -17.60
CA GLY A 128 29.62 -14.33 -18.75
C GLY A 128 30.79 -14.55 -19.71
N ARG A 129 31.88 -13.77 -19.63
CA ARG A 129 33.03 -13.86 -20.56
C ARG A 129 34.30 -14.43 -19.93
N PHE A 130 34.56 -14.21 -18.65
CA PHE A 130 35.76 -14.70 -17.97
C PHE A 130 35.48 -15.08 -16.52
N LYS A 131 35.37 -16.39 -16.23
CA LYS A 131 35.20 -16.89 -14.86
C LYS A 131 36.36 -16.59 -13.89
N ASN A 132 37.51 -16.12 -14.38
CA ASN A 132 38.77 -16.14 -13.63
C ASN A 132 39.55 -14.80 -13.52
N ASN A 133 39.10 -13.69 -14.14
CA ASN A 133 39.94 -12.48 -14.33
C ASN A 133 39.38 -11.16 -13.78
N LEU A 134 38.31 -11.16 -12.98
CA LEU A 134 37.89 -9.96 -12.25
C LEU A 134 38.59 -9.91 -10.89
N ASN A 135 39.36 -8.85 -10.65
CA ASN A 135 39.82 -8.55 -9.29
C ASN A 135 38.59 -8.27 -8.42
N ASP A 136 38.46 -8.95 -7.27
CA ASP A 136 37.33 -8.75 -6.35
C ASP A 136 37.15 -7.27 -5.94
N SER A 137 38.24 -6.49 -5.92
CA SER A 137 38.22 -5.05 -5.66
C SER A 137 37.51 -4.22 -6.76
N GLU A 138 37.67 -4.58 -8.04
CA GLU A 138 37.02 -3.88 -9.15
C GLU A 138 35.53 -4.21 -9.24
N GLU A 139 35.17 -5.49 -9.01
CA GLU A 139 33.78 -5.91 -8.95
C GLU A 139 33.05 -5.22 -7.78
N LEU A 140 33.72 -5.18 -6.61
CA LEU A 140 33.26 -4.46 -5.42
C LEU A 140 33.02 -2.96 -5.70
N GLU A 141 33.97 -2.27 -6.34
CA GLU A 141 33.85 -0.84 -6.62
C GLU A 141 32.70 -0.54 -7.58
N LEU A 142 32.61 -1.25 -8.71
CA LEU A 142 31.55 -1.09 -9.70
C LEU A 142 30.16 -1.37 -9.08
N PHE A 143 30.06 -2.43 -8.27
CA PHE A 143 28.82 -2.77 -7.57
C PHE A 143 28.45 -1.72 -6.52
N HIS A 144 29.39 -1.28 -5.69
CA HIS A 144 29.17 -0.24 -4.68
C HIS A 144 28.73 1.08 -5.30
N GLN A 145 29.35 1.48 -6.42
CA GLN A 145 29.04 2.72 -7.11
C GLN A 145 27.64 2.66 -7.76
N ALA A 146 27.22 1.52 -8.30
CA ALA A 146 25.87 1.32 -8.80
C ALA A 146 24.82 1.28 -7.66
N ALA A 147 25.09 0.54 -6.59
CA ALA A 147 24.21 0.45 -5.41
C ALA A 147 23.97 1.83 -4.77
N SER A 148 25.04 2.62 -4.59
CA SER A 148 24.97 3.99 -4.07
C SER A 148 24.08 4.90 -4.92
N ARG A 149 24.23 4.84 -6.26
CA ARG A 149 23.43 5.63 -7.22
C ARG A 149 21.95 5.29 -7.21
N LEU A 150 21.60 4.06 -6.87
CA LEU A 150 20.23 3.60 -6.70
C LEU A 150 19.68 3.85 -5.27
N GLY A 151 20.45 4.50 -4.39
CA GLY A 151 20.08 4.73 -3.00
C GLY A 151 20.04 3.44 -2.16
N ILE A 152 20.83 2.43 -2.53
CA ILE A 152 21.07 1.21 -1.75
C ILE A 152 22.36 1.43 -0.93
N ALA A 153 22.32 2.37 0.01
CA ALA A 153 23.47 2.68 0.88
C ALA A 153 23.34 2.04 2.28
N SER A 154 22.14 2.05 2.86
CA SER A 154 21.90 1.58 4.23
C SER A 154 21.61 0.07 4.31
N SER A 155 21.89 -0.51 5.49
CA SER A 155 21.50 -1.90 5.82
C SER A 155 20.02 -2.20 5.56
N ARG A 156 19.14 -1.23 5.83
CA ARG A 156 17.69 -1.35 5.58
C ARG A 156 17.38 -1.44 4.09
N ALA A 157 17.98 -0.59 3.26
CA ALA A 157 17.80 -0.62 1.80
C ALA A 157 18.33 -1.95 1.22
N ALA A 158 19.51 -2.40 1.65
CA ALA A 158 20.12 -3.64 1.20
C ALA A 158 19.35 -4.92 1.65
N LEU A 159 18.59 -4.86 2.75
CA LEU A 159 17.67 -5.93 3.15
C LEU A 159 16.41 -5.97 2.26
N MET A 160 15.83 -4.81 1.95
CA MET A 160 14.68 -4.71 1.05
C MET A 160 15.04 -5.18 -0.37
N GLU A 161 16.18 -4.75 -0.90
CA GLU A 161 16.67 -5.15 -2.23
C GLU A 161 16.88 -6.67 -2.32
N ARG A 162 17.49 -7.30 -1.29
CA ARG A 162 17.63 -8.78 -1.24
C ARG A 162 16.29 -9.51 -1.21
N ARG A 163 15.28 -8.97 -0.53
CA ARG A 163 13.91 -9.52 -0.51
C ARG A 163 13.24 -9.39 -1.88
N ALA A 164 13.39 -8.24 -2.54
CA ALA A 164 12.87 -8.00 -3.88
C ALA A 164 13.51 -8.95 -4.92
N LEU A 165 14.84 -9.09 -4.89
CA LEU A 165 15.57 -10.05 -5.74
C LEU A 165 15.11 -11.50 -5.52
N LYS A 166 14.96 -11.94 -4.26
CA LYS A 166 14.48 -13.31 -3.98
C LYS A 166 13.08 -13.56 -4.55
N LYS A 167 12.13 -12.64 -4.33
CA LYS A 167 10.79 -12.69 -4.95
C LYS A 167 10.85 -12.72 -6.48
N LEU A 168 11.81 -12.02 -7.07
CA LEU A 168 11.97 -11.95 -8.53
C LEU A 168 12.56 -13.23 -9.12
N ILE A 169 13.43 -13.96 -8.39
CA ILE A 169 13.87 -15.32 -8.73
C ILE A 169 12.67 -16.29 -8.71
N GLU A 170 11.88 -16.25 -7.64
CA GLU A 170 10.66 -17.07 -7.49
C GLU A 170 9.66 -16.81 -8.64
N ARG A 171 9.46 -15.54 -9.01
CA ARG A 171 8.65 -15.14 -10.19
C ARG A 171 9.24 -15.57 -11.53
N ALA A 172 10.56 -15.55 -11.71
CA ALA A 172 11.20 -15.98 -12.94
C ALA A 172 11.06 -17.50 -13.15
N ARG A 173 11.23 -18.30 -12.09
CA ARG A 173 10.99 -19.75 -12.09
C ARG A 173 9.56 -20.12 -12.45
N ALA A 174 8.59 -19.43 -11.85
CA ALA A 174 7.17 -19.62 -12.16
C ALA A 174 6.80 -19.23 -13.61
N GLN A 175 7.67 -18.50 -14.32
CA GLN A 175 7.51 -18.08 -15.72
C GLN A 175 8.39 -18.88 -16.70
N ASP A 176 9.16 -19.86 -16.22
CA ASP A 176 10.27 -20.54 -16.93
C ASP A 176 11.26 -19.59 -17.65
N ASP A 177 11.39 -18.36 -17.15
CA ASP A 177 12.30 -17.34 -17.70
C ASP A 177 13.72 -17.55 -17.16
N LYS A 178 14.38 -18.58 -17.71
CA LYS A 178 15.75 -18.99 -17.36
C LYS A 178 16.77 -17.85 -17.51
N ARG A 179 16.58 -16.93 -18.45
CA ARG A 179 17.47 -15.78 -18.65
C ARG A 179 17.34 -14.78 -17.51
N LYS A 180 16.11 -14.41 -17.16
CA LYS A 180 15.81 -13.54 -16.01
C LYS A 180 16.22 -14.18 -14.69
N GLU A 181 15.97 -15.47 -14.50
CA GLU A 181 16.42 -16.18 -13.30
C GLU A 181 17.94 -16.06 -13.12
N SER A 182 18.72 -16.33 -14.18
CA SER A 182 20.18 -16.24 -14.14
C SER A 182 20.66 -14.83 -13.77
N ILE A 183 20.17 -13.80 -14.48
CA ILE A 183 20.50 -12.39 -14.22
C ILE A 183 20.18 -12.01 -12.76
N VAL A 184 18.97 -12.30 -12.28
CA VAL A 184 18.52 -11.92 -10.94
C VAL A 184 19.27 -12.72 -9.86
N SER A 185 19.67 -13.96 -10.16
CA SER A 185 20.50 -14.77 -9.26
C SER A 185 21.91 -14.21 -9.09
N TYR A 186 22.52 -13.66 -10.15
CA TYR A 186 23.79 -12.93 -10.03
C TYR A 186 23.66 -11.65 -9.21
N LEU A 187 22.62 -10.84 -9.46
CA LEU A 187 22.35 -9.63 -8.64
C LEU A 187 22.18 -9.99 -7.16
N TYR A 188 21.49 -11.11 -6.87
CA TYR A 188 21.34 -11.64 -5.51
C TYR A 188 22.66 -12.15 -4.92
N HIS A 189 23.54 -12.75 -5.74
CA HIS A 189 24.89 -13.13 -5.33
C HIS A 189 25.72 -11.91 -4.93
N LEU A 190 25.79 -10.86 -5.76
CA LEU A 190 26.51 -9.61 -5.46
C LEU A 190 26.03 -8.98 -4.14
N MET A 191 24.71 -8.87 -3.95
CA MET A 191 24.10 -8.38 -2.70
C MET A 191 24.45 -9.22 -1.45
N ARG A 192 24.84 -10.50 -1.62
CA ARG A 192 25.35 -11.34 -0.53
C ARG A 192 26.85 -11.20 -0.34
N LYS A 193 27.63 -11.33 -1.42
CA LYS A 193 29.11 -11.23 -1.44
C LYS A 193 29.57 -9.94 -0.77
N TYR A 194 28.96 -8.82 -1.15
CA TYR A 194 29.34 -7.48 -0.68
C TYR A 194 28.43 -6.94 0.43
N SER A 195 27.75 -7.81 1.17
CA SER A 195 26.83 -7.43 2.26
C SER A 195 27.48 -6.68 3.44
N LYS A 196 28.83 -6.61 3.50
CA LYS A 196 29.58 -5.80 4.46
C LYS A 196 29.50 -4.29 4.17
N LEU A 197 29.38 -3.88 2.90
CA LEU A 197 29.30 -2.46 2.49
C LEU A 197 28.25 -1.68 3.28
N PHE A 198 27.08 -2.29 3.46
CA PHE A 198 25.89 -1.64 4.00
C PHE A 198 25.84 -1.62 5.54
N ARG A 199 26.89 -2.07 6.23
CA ARG A 199 26.92 -2.23 7.70
C ARG A 199 27.61 -1.09 8.45
N ASN A 200 28.30 -0.19 7.76
CA ASN A 200 29.21 0.78 8.40
C ASN A 200 28.55 2.07 8.91
N GLU A 201 27.22 2.21 8.90
CA GLU A 201 26.51 3.41 9.41
C GLU A 201 26.40 3.49 10.95
N HIS A 202 27.02 2.59 11.72
CA HIS A 202 26.92 2.54 13.20
C HIS A 202 28.26 2.17 13.88
N ALA A 203 29.37 2.76 13.43
CA ALA A 203 30.65 2.70 14.12
C ALA A 203 31.11 4.11 14.49
N ASP A 204 30.30 4.78 15.32
CA ASP A 204 30.70 5.97 16.05
C ASP A 204 30.07 5.95 17.46
N ASP A 205 30.81 6.52 18.42
CA ASP A 205 30.87 6.14 19.83
C ASP A 205 29.63 6.39 20.74
N THR A 206 29.77 5.92 21.99
CA THR A 206 28.99 6.26 23.21
C THR A 206 27.71 5.44 23.41
N ASP A 207 27.63 4.50 24.36
CA ASP A 207 27.79 4.82 25.77
C ASP A 207 28.30 3.67 26.66
N SER A 208 29.02 4.03 27.71
CA SER A 208 29.38 3.12 28.80
C SER A 208 28.37 3.22 29.93
N GLN A 209 27.61 2.17 30.20
CA GLN A 209 27.21 1.81 31.58
C GLN A 209 26.74 0.35 31.59
N GLY A 210 27.35 -0.47 32.43
CA GLY A 210 26.80 -1.77 32.76
C GLY A 210 25.69 -1.63 33.79
N SER A 211 24.61 -2.41 33.66
CA SER A 211 23.89 -2.97 34.81
C SER A 211 22.98 -4.11 34.38
N THR A 212 23.07 -5.23 35.09
CA THR A 212 22.12 -6.33 35.00
C THR A 212 20.79 -5.94 35.64
N PRO A 213 19.63 -6.36 35.11
CA PRO A 213 18.36 -6.21 35.82
C PRO A 213 18.31 -7.22 36.97
N ARG A 214 18.41 -6.76 38.22
CA ARG A 214 17.98 -7.52 39.40
C ARG A 214 16.50 -7.23 39.68
N SER A 215 15.76 -8.28 40.00
CA SER A 215 14.34 -8.20 40.39
C SER A 215 14.13 -7.37 41.68
N PRO A 216 12.98 -6.71 41.85
CA PRO A 216 12.70 -5.94 43.05
C PRO A 216 12.37 -6.85 44.25
N THR A 217 12.85 -6.47 45.44
CA THR A 217 12.38 -6.99 46.73
C THR A 217 11.85 -5.82 47.56
N ILE A 218 10.76 -6.06 48.29
CA ILE A 218 9.99 -5.08 49.08
C ILE A 218 10.64 -4.85 50.46
N GLN A 219 10.15 -3.85 51.21
CA GLN A 219 10.48 -3.36 52.57
C GLN A 219 11.50 -2.19 52.61
N GLY A 220 11.30 -1.11 53.39
CA GLY A 220 10.23 -0.77 54.35
C GLY A 220 10.16 0.74 54.67
N PHE A 221 9.32 1.13 55.65
CA PHE A 221 8.95 2.50 56.05
C PHE A 221 9.99 3.20 56.94
N GLU A 222 9.97 4.55 56.99
CA GLU A 222 9.68 5.37 58.19
C GLU A 222 9.53 6.89 57.85
N ASP A 223 8.86 7.65 58.72
CA ASP A 223 8.35 9.04 58.52
C ASP A 223 9.29 10.17 59.02
N ASP A 224 9.09 11.44 58.59
CA ASP A 224 8.58 12.54 59.46
C ASP A 224 8.68 14.00 58.88
N SER A 225 7.62 14.80 59.13
CA SER A 225 7.44 16.26 59.29
C SER A 225 8.11 17.38 58.42
N GLY A 226 7.29 18.34 57.94
CA GLY A 226 7.73 19.75 57.68
C GLY A 226 6.97 20.55 56.57
N PRO A 227 6.45 21.80 56.77
CA PRO A 227 5.35 22.32 55.93
C PRO A 227 5.51 23.63 55.09
N CYS A 228 4.68 23.73 54.04
CA CYS A 228 4.03 24.92 53.41
C CYS A 228 4.83 26.10 52.77
N LYS A 229 4.56 26.40 51.48
CA LYS A 229 3.87 27.65 51.01
C LYS A 229 3.59 27.75 49.48
N ASN A 230 2.29 27.73 49.14
CA ASN A 230 1.51 28.45 48.12
C ASN A 230 2.10 29.00 46.78
N ASN A 231 1.38 28.66 45.68
CA ASN A 231 0.98 29.50 44.53
C ASN A 231 2.13 30.05 43.64
N HIS A 232 2.23 29.89 42.30
CA HIS A 232 1.27 29.74 41.17
C HIS A 232 2.10 29.93 39.85
N THR A 233 1.66 29.76 38.59
CA THR A 233 0.38 29.38 37.94
C THR A 233 0.61 28.71 36.54
N CYS A 234 -0.47 28.27 35.88
CA CYS A 234 -0.63 27.86 34.46
C CYS A 234 0.54 27.20 33.67
N GLU A 235 0.38 25.91 33.32
CA GLU A 235 0.30 25.51 31.91
C GLU A 235 -0.57 24.25 31.69
N ARG A 236 -0.96 23.98 30.44
CA ARG A 236 -2.14 23.18 30.04
C ARG A 236 -1.76 21.75 29.63
N GLN A 237 -1.95 20.76 30.51
CA GLN A 237 -1.70 19.34 30.16
C GLN A 237 -2.96 18.58 29.69
N LEU A 238 -2.79 17.84 28.59
CA LEU A 238 -3.76 16.87 28.06
C LEU A 238 -3.73 15.57 28.87
N THR A 239 -4.74 15.33 29.70
CA THR A 239 -4.91 14.07 30.43
C THR A 239 -5.59 12.99 29.60
N LYS A 240 -4.95 11.80 29.55
CA LYS A 240 -5.50 10.56 28.98
C LYS A 240 -6.82 10.16 29.68
N PRO A 241 -7.88 9.74 28.97
CA PRO A 241 -9.07 9.16 29.59
C PRO A 241 -8.94 7.63 29.78
N HIS A 242 -9.08 7.23 31.03
CA HIS A 242 -9.50 5.93 31.58
C HIS A 242 -9.79 4.74 30.65
N SER A 243 -9.11 3.64 30.97
CA SER A 243 -9.50 2.26 30.64
C SER A 243 -10.70 1.81 31.49
N PHE A 244 -11.87 1.68 30.87
CA PHE A 244 -13.03 1.05 31.50
C PHE A 244 -12.97 -0.47 31.37
N ASN A 245 -12.65 -1.14 32.48
CA ASN A 245 -12.68 -2.60 32.59
C ASN A 245 -14.13 -3.07 32.76
N PHE A 246 -14.67 -3.84 31.81
CA PHE A 246 -15.89 -4.62 32.07
C PHE A 246 -15.50 -6.04 32.51
N LYS A 247 -15.76 -6.37 33.78
CA LYS A 247 -15.46 -7.68 34.35
C LYS A 247 -16.28 -8.76 33.64
N GLN A 248 -15.63 -9.80 33.12
CA GLN A 248 -16.31 -11.03 32.73
C GLN A 248 -16.84 -11.73 33.99
N ASN A 249 -18.17 -11.71 34.18
CA ASN A 249 -18.83 -12.63 35.11
C ASN A 249 -19.32 -13.83 34.31
N GLY A 250 -18.62 -14.96 34.43
CA GLY A 250 -19.05 -16.21 33.82
C GLY A 250 -20.32 -16.75 34.46
N ARG A 251 -21.39 -16.92 33.67
CA ARG A 251 -22.49 -17.84 33.97
C ARG A 251 -22.86 -18.60 32.69
N ASN A 252 -22.69 -19.92 32.73
CA ASN A 252 -23.17 -20.83 31.69
C ASN A 252 -24.70 -20.79 31.59
N SER A 253 -25.25 -20.51 30.40
CA SER A 253 -26.57 -21.00 30.00
C SER A 253 -26.85 -20.79 28.50
N GLY A 254 -27.02 -21.90 27.76
CA GLY A 254 -27.79 -21.94 26.51
C GLY A 254 -27.07 -21.51 25.22
N ASN A 255 -27.30 -22.27 24.15
CA ASN A 255 -26.85 -21.96 22.80
C ASN A 255 -27.39 -20.60 22.33
N MET A 256 -26.52 -19.59 22.25
CA MET A 256 -26.76 -18.37 21.49
C MET A 256 -26.10 -18.54 20.12
N PRO A 257 -26.79 -18.32 18.99
CA PRO A 257 -26.13 -18.31 17.69
C PRO A 257 -25.10 -17.17 17.65
N VAL A 258 -23.87 -17.50 17.24
CA VAL A 258 -22.82 -16.50 17.02
C VAL A 258 -23.29 -15.57 15.89
N PRO A 259 -23.34 -14.24 16.11
CA PRO A 259 -23.75 -13.31 15.06
C PRO A 259 -22.74 -13.33 13.91
N PRO A 260 -23.18 -13.15 12.64
CA PRO A 260 -22.27 -13.12 11.50
C PRO A 260 -21.15 -12.07 11.68
N GLU A 261 -19.96 -12.41 11.20
CA GLU A 261 -18.74 -11.61 11.32
C GLU A 261 -18.88 -10.20 10.72
N GLU A 262 -19.81 -10.06 9.76
CA GLU A 262 -20.30 -8.83 9.13
C GLU A 262 -20.76 -7.75 10.12
N PHE A 263 -21.26 -8.15 11.30
CA PHE A 263 -21.80 -7.25 12.32
C PHE A 263 -20.79 -6.90 13.42
N ILE A 264 -19.53 -7.33 13.29
CA ILE A 264 -18.48 -7.08 14.29
C ILE A 264 -17.51 -6.03 13.75
N CYS A 265 -17.22 -5.00 14.54
CA CYS A 265 -16.26 -3.97 14.14
C CYS A 265 -14.84 -4.57 14.09
N PRO A 266 -14.12 -4.51 12.96
CA PRO A 266 -12.79 -5.13 12.83
C PRO A 266 -11.70 -4.45 13.68
N ILE A 267 -11.99 -3.32 14.32
CA ILE A 267 -11.06 -2.58 15.19
C ILE A 267 -11.31 -2.89 16.68
N SER A 268 -12.57 -2.96 17.11
CA SER A 268 -12.94 -3.17 18.53
C SER A 268 -13.35 -4.59 18.88
N LEU A 269 -13.61 -5.44 17.88
CA LEU A 269 -14.18 -6.80 18.03
C LEU A 269 -15.51 -6.83 18.80
N GLN A 270 -16.24 -5.72 18.81
CA GLN A 270 -17.58 -5.60 19.39
C GLN A 270 -18.65 -5.54 18.30
N LEU A 271 -19.86 -5.99 18.63
CA LEU A 271 -21.01 -5.91 17.74
C LEU A 271 -21.34 -4.44 17.44
N MET A 272 -21.50 -4.11 16.15
CA MET A 272 -21.90 -2.80 15.69
C MET A 272 -23.42 -2.62 15.88
N PHE A 273 -23.81 -1.54 16.55
CA PHE A 273 -25.20 -1.14 16.71
C PHE A 273 -25.48 0.07 15.82
N ASP A 274 -26.48 -0.05 14.95
CA ASP A 274 -26.93 1.04 14.08
C ASP A 274 -27.90 1.95 14.88
N PRO A 275 -27.62 3.25 15.06
CA PRO A 275 -28.48 4.14 15.84
C PRO A 275 -29.79 4.45 15.11
N VAL A 276 -30.88 3.81 15.56
CA VAL A 276 -32.24 4.11 15.09
C VAL A 276 -32.64 5.53 15.50
N ILE A 277 -32.65 6.47 14.55
CA ILE A 277 -33.17 7.82 14.74
C ILE A 277 -34.70 7.77 14.68
N VAL A 278 -35.35 7.85 15.84
CA VAL A 278 -36.79 8.16 15.92
C VAL A 278 -37.02 9.66 15.72
N SER A 279 -38.17 10.02 15.14
CA SER A 279 -38.49 11.34 14.56
C SER A 279 -38.52 12.54 15.52
N SER A 280 -38.16 12.35 16.80
CA SER A 280 -38.07 13.39 17.83
C SER A 280 -36.64 13.88 18.09
N GLY A 281 -35.62 13.30 17.45
CA GLY A 281 -34.24 13.77 17.55
C GLY A 281 -33.53 13.46 18.88
N GLN A 282 -34.01 12.50 19.68
CA GLN A 282 -33.32 12.03 20.88
C GLN A 282 -32.76 10.61 20.70
N THR A 283 -31.50 10.41 21.06
CA THR A 283 -30.85 9.09 21.10
C THR A 283 -31.10 8.40 22.44
N SER A 284 -32.17 7.62 22.53
CA SER A 284 -32.43 6.78 23.70
C SER A 284 -31.57 5.51 23.68
N ASN A 285 -30.64 5.36 24.62
CA ASN A 285 -29.92 4.09 24.81
C ASN A 285 -30.92 2.99 25.18
N ALA A 286 -30.97 1.90 24.39
CA ALA A 286 -31.92 0.81 24.54
C ALA A 286 -31.57 -0.15 25.71
N SER A 287 -31.49 0.39 26.92
CA SER A 287 -31.46 -0.39 28.16
C SER A 287 -32.86 -0.40 28.81
N ALA A 288 -33.38 -1.61 29.06
CA ALA A 288 -34.64 -1.91 29.74
C ALA A 288 -35.94 -1.66 28.95
N SER A 289 -36.40 -2.70 28.26
CA SER A 289 -37.82 -3.09 28.28
C SER A 289 -37.94 -4.62 28.20
N ARG A 290 -37.71 -5.27 29.34
CA ARG A 290 -38.32 -6.58 29.62
C ARG A 290 -39.80 -6.33 29.85
N ASN A 291 -40.64 -6.63 28.87
CA ASN A 291 -41.94 -7.28 29.01
C ASN A 291 -42.52 -7.49 27.61
N GLY A 292 -43.07 -8.66 27.35
CA GLY A 292 -43.41 -9.09 26.00
C GLY A 292 -44.68 -8.41 25.46
N LEU A 293 -44.64 -8.00 24.19
CA LEU A 293 -45.84 -8.03 23.35
C LEU A 293 -45.47 -8.55 21.96
N MET A 294 -46.10 -9.67 21.61
CA MET A 294 -46.02 -10.33 20.31
C MET A 294 -46.73 -9.47 19.25
N MET A 295 -46.04 -9.05 18.18
CA MET A 295 -46.69 -8.52 16.98
C MET A 295 -46.04 -9.00 15.68
N ALA A 296 -46.80 -9.86 14.99
CA ALA A 296 -46.82 -10.19 13.57
C ALA A 296 -45.59 -9.91 12.67
N ILE A 297 -45.00 -11.01 12.18
CA ILE A 297 -44.31 -11.02 10.87
C ILE A 297 -45.37 -10.77 9.79
N VAL A 298 -45.26 -9.64 9.08
CA VAL A 298 -46.02 -9.41 7.83
C VAL A 298 -45.09 -9.75 6.65
N PRO A 299 -45.34 -10.83 5.89
CA PRO A 299 -44.53 -11.14 4.72
C PRO A 299 -44.84 -10.17 3.57
N VAL A 300 -43.87 -9.33 3.21
CA VAL A 300 -43.96 -8.46 2.03
C VAL A 300 -44.00 -9.34 0.78
N ARG A 301 -45.07 -9.18 -0.02
CA ARG A 301 -45.33 -9.98 -1.23
C ARG A 301 -44.27 -9.72 -2.30
N LYS A 302 -43.81 -10.79 -2.96
CA LYS A 302 -43.06 -10.68 -4.23
C LYS A 302 -44.00 -10.13 -5.33
N PRO A 303 -43.57 -9.18 -6.18
CA PRO A 303 -44.32 -8.83 -7.38
C PRO A 303 -44.20 -9.93 -8.44
N SER A 304 -45.32 -10.53 -8.81
CA SER A 304 -45.42 -11.48 -9.92
C SER A 304 -45.62 -10.74 -11.25
N SER A 305 -44.67 -10.89 -12.19
CA SER A 305 -44.82 -10.39 -13.56
C SER A 305 -45.63 -11.37 -14.40
N SER A 306 -46.92 -11.09 -14.61
CA SER A 306 -47.79 -11.84 -15.51
C SER A 306 -48.16 -10.96 -16.70
N TYR A 307 -47.65 -11.28 -17.89
CA TYR A 307 -48.10 -10.66 -19.15
C TYR A 307 -49.47 -11.22 -19.55
N PRO A 308 -50.45 -10.38 -19.93
CA PRO A 308 -51.66 -10.85 -20.59
C PRO A 308 -51.42 -11.06 -22.09
N ILE A 309 -51.87 -12.20 -22.61
CA ILE A 309 -52.03 -12.48 -24.05
C ILE A 309 -53.52 -12.27 -24.38
N CYS A 310 -53.80 -11.55 -25.47
CA CYS A 310 -55.01 -11.58 -26.32
C CYS A 310 -54.86 -10.46 -27.38
N ALA A 311 -55.24 -10.63 -28.64
CA ALA A 311 -55.75 -11.80 -29.35
C ALA A 311 -55.30 -11.76 -30.83
#